data_AF-A0A948V6C5-F1
#
_entry.id   AF-A0A948V6C5-F1
#
_cell.length_a   1.000
_cell.length_b   1.000
_cell.length_c   1.000
_cell.angle_alpha   90.00
_cell.angle_beta   90.00
_cell.angle_gamma   90.00
#
_symmetry.space_group_name_H-M   'P 1'
#
loop_
_entity.id
_entity.type
_entity.pdbx_description
1 polymer ?
#
loop_
_entity_poly.entity_id
_entity_poly.type
_entity_poly.pdbx_seq_one_letter_code
_entity_poly.pdbx_strand_id
1 'polypeptide(L)'
;MKCANHPAKKAVVHCRSCNKPLCEDCALDMGDGIFKCMNCSLRLTLQQMGERRQEKVKTKQTKKLEDKAKKKKWAYLRILIPVSLGILIVIVELFLYHRVSRQEVEEFVPSQNPSAFVLIIDQAIRDYAADHNGTVPAHLNDLLGKYLPPERVKRSDLEVLTYLRRSPSSYDLRAKRLTNDPMPPFVFTDKGVEMGGQFR
;
A
#
# COMPACT_ATOMS: atom_id res chain seq x y z
N MET A 1 -23.66 87.33 -2.80
CA MET A 1 -22.90 86.52 -1.81
C MET A 1 -21.41 86.84 -1.92
N LYS A 2 -20.69 86.90 -0.80
CA LYS A 2 -19.23 87.18 -0.74
C LYS A 2 -18.44 85.87 -0.67
N CYS A 3 -17.21 85.87 -1.22
CA CYS A 3 -16.33 84.70 -1.12
C CYS A 3 -15.91 84.45 0.34
N ALA A 4 -15.91 83.20 0.77
CA ALA A 4 -15.54 82.80 2.12
C ALA A 4 -14.08 83.12 2.47
N ASN A 5 -13.19 83.15 1.48
CA ASN A 5 -11.77 83.49 1.66
C ASN A 5 -11.46 84.96 1.35
N HIS A 6 -12.29 85.64 0.57
CA HIS A 6 -12.07 87.01 0.14
C HIS A 6 -13.34 87.85 0.32
N PRO A 7 -13.51 88.55 1.46
CA PRO A 7 -14.73 89.32 1.75
C PRO A 7 -15.01 90.45 0.73
N ALA A 8 -13.96 90.92 0.05
CA ALA A 8 -14.06 91.98 -0.97
C ALA A 8 -14.52 91.46 -2.35
N LYS A 9 -14.44 90.14 -2.62
CA LYS A 9 -14.79 89.56 -3.93
C LYS A 9 -16.17 88.91 -3.89
N LYS A 10 -16.94 89.05 -4.99
CA LYS A 10 -18.21 88.34 -5.17
C LYS A 10 -17.94 86.85 -5.40
N ALA A 11 -18.73 85.99 -4.78
CA ALA A 11 -18.68 84.56 -5.03
C ALA A 11 -19.51 84.20 -6.25
N VAL A 12 -18.97 83.29 -7.07
CA VAL A 12 -19.52 82.87 -8.36
C VAL A 12 -20.02 81.42 -8.30
N VAL A 13 -19.40 80.57 -7.46
CA VAL A 13 -19.74 79.15 -7.29
C VAL A 13 -19.72 78.73 -5.83
N HIS A 14 -20.27 77.54 -5.53
CA HIS A 14 -20.19 76.90 -4.21
C HIS A 14 -19.35 75.63 -4.28
N CYS A 15 -18.55 75.38 -3.24
CA CYS A 15 -17.82 74.12 -3.11
C CYS A 15 -18.78 72.95 -2.94
N ARG A 16 -18.75 71.94 -3.81
CA ARG A 16 -19.66 70.77 -3.71
C ARG A 16 -19.54 69.96 -2.41
N SER A 17 -18.38 70.00 -1.76
CA SER A 17 -18.11 69.19 -0.55
C SER A 17 -18.42 69.91 0.76
N CYS A 18 -18.34 71.24 0.82
CA CYS A 18 -18.54 72.00 2.06
C CYS A 18 -19.50 73.19 1.91
N ASN A 19 -20.10 73.37 0.73
CA ASN A 19 -21.02 74.45 0.36
C ASN A 19 -20.53 75.88 0.63
N LYS A 20 -19.22 76.08 0.82
CA LYS A 20 -18.67 77.44 0.98
C LYS A 20 -18.74 78.20 -0.35
N PRO A 21 -19.15 79.48 -0.35
CA PRO A 21 -19.14 80.32 -1.54
C PRO A 21 -17.70 80.72 -1.92
N LEU A 22 -17.34 80.56 -3.19
CA LEU A 22 -15.99 80.80 -3.73
C LEU A 22 -16.04 81.80 -4.88
N CYS A 23 -15.03 82.67 -4.97
CA CYS A 23 -14.75 83.46 -6.17
C CYS A 23 -13.99 82.60 -7.20
N GLU A 24 -13.85 83.08 -8.44
CA GLU A 24 -13.15 82.40 -9.53
C GLU A 24 -11.74 81.94 -9.13
N ASP A 25 -10.95 82.80 -8.47
CA ASP A 25 -9.59 82.45 -8.03
C ASP A 25 -9.52 81.33 -6.97
N CYS A 26 -10.61 81.10 -6.23
CA CYS A 26 -10.66 80.11 -5.15
C CYS A 26 -11.35 78.81 -5.56
N ALA A 27 -12.04 78.81 -6.70
CA ALA A 27 -12.73 77.65 -7.23
C ALA A 27 -11.76 76.81 -8.05
N LEU A 28 -11.52 75.58 -7.61
CA LEU A 28 -10.80 74.59 -8.40
C LEU A 28 -11.82 73.77 -9.19
N ASP A 29 -11.71 73.81 -10.51
CA ASP A 29 -12.50 72.95 -11.40
C ASP A 29 -11.92 71.52 -11.37
N MET A 30 -12.77 70.56 -11.04
CA MET A 30 -12.42 69.14 -10.98
C MET A 30 -12.91 68.38 -12.23
N GLY A 31 -13.47 69.07 -13.24
CA GLY A 31 -14.18 68.47 -14.37
C GLY A 31 -15.67 68.28 -14.09
N ASP A 32 -16.45 68.04 -15.14
CA ASP A 32 -17.90 67.79 -15.09
C ASP A 32 -18.74 68.88 -14.39
N GLY A 33 -18.27 70.13 -14.42
CA GLY A 33 -18.93 71.26 -13.76
C GLY A 33 -18.85 71.23 -12.23
N ILE A 34 -17.92 70.46 -11.66
CA ILE A 34 -17.77 70.30 -10.21
C ILE A 34 -16.66 71.21 -9.68
N PHE A 35 -17.06 72.23 -8.91
CA PHE A 35 -16.11 73.12 -8.23
C PHE A 35 -15.86 72.70 -6.78
N LYS A 36 -14.59 72.70 -6.37
CA LYS A 36 -14.17 72.45 -4.98
C LYS A 36 -13.21 73.53 -4.48
N CYS A 37 -13.19 73.76 -3.17
CA CYS A 37 -12.14 74.57 -2.54
C CYS A 37 -10.86 73.74 -2.36
N MET A 38 -9.72 74.43 -2.25
CA MET A 38 -8.40 73.81 -2.10
C MET A 38 -8.28 72.82 -0.93
N ASN A 39 -8.92 73.10 0.21
CA ASN A 39 -8.88 72.18 1.36
C ASN A 39 -9.66 70.88 1.09
N CYS A 40 -10.76 70.97 0.34
CA CYS A 40 -11.56 69.79 -0.01
C CYS A 40 -10.88 68.96 -1.11
N SER A 41 -10.21 69.58 -2.08
CA SER A 41 -9.43 68.86 -3.09
C SER A 41 -8.22 68.16 -2.45
N LEU A 42 -7.51 68.83 -1.54
CA LEU A 42 -6.38 68.26 -0.82
C LEU A 42 -6.77 67.06 0.07
N ARG A 43 -7.92 67.14 0.77
CA ARG A 43 -8.42 65.99 1.55
C ARG A 43 -8.74 64.79 0.66
N LEU A 44 -9.34 65.04 -0.50
CA LEU A 44 -9.68 63.99 -1.46
C LEU A 44 -8.42 63.28 -1.98
N THR A 45 -7.38 64.04 -2.34
CA THR A 45 -6.12 63.48 -2.84
C THR A 45 -5.40 62.68 -1.76
N LEU A 46 -5.38 63.16 -0.51
CA LEU A 46 -4.83 62.42 0.63
C LEU A 46 -5.58 61.11 0.90
N GLN A 47 -6.91 61.11 0.82
CA GLN A 47 -7.71 59.88 0.96
C GLN A 47 -7.40 58.87 -0.15
N GLN A 48 -7.38 59.31 -1.41
CA GLN A 48 -7.05 58.45 -2.55
C GLN A 48 -5.65 57.85 -2.44
N MET A 49 -4.67 58.61 -1.96
CA MET A 49 -3.32 58.09 -1.71
C MET A 49 -3.31 57.07 -0.55
N GLY A 50 -4.09 57.32 0.50
CA GLY A 50 -4.27 56.39 1.62
C GLY A 50 -4.87 55.06 1.19
N GLU A 51 -5.94 55.10 0.39
CA GLU A 51 -6.62 53.93 -0.16
C GLU A 51 -5.69 53.12 -1.08
N ARG A 52 -4.99 53.78 -2.01
CA ARG A 52 -4.00 53.11 -2.87
C ARG A 52 -2.89 52.43 -2.08
N ARG A 53 -2.46 53.03 -0.96
CA ARG A 53 -1.45 52.44 -0.08
C ARG A 53 -2.01 51.22 0.66
N GLN A 54 -3.23 51.32 1.20
CA GLN A 54 -3.89 50.20 1.87
C GLN A 54 -4.16 49.03 0.92
N GLU A 55 -4.62 49.32 -0.29
CA GLU A 55 -4.86 48.32 -1.33
C GLU A 55 -3.56 47.57 -1.65
N LYS A 56 -2.46 48.27 -1.94
CA LYS A 56 -1.15 47.65 -2.17
C LYS A 56 -0.67 46.78 -1.01
N VAL A 57 -0.95 47.16 0.24
CA VAL A 57 -0.60 46.35 1.41
C VAL A 57 -1.47 45.09 1.47
N LYS A 58 -2.78 45.19 1.28
CA LYS A 58 -3.71 44.05 1.24
C LYS A 58 -3.36 43.07 0.11
N THR A 59 -3.04 43.57 -1.10
CA THR A 59 -2.64 42.71 -2.22
C THR A 59 -1.29 42.02 -1.97
N LYS A 60 -0.33 42.70 -1.33
CA LYS A 60 0.94 42.06 -0.94
C LYS A 60 0.74 40.99 0.14
N GLN A 61 -0.16 41.23 1.09
CA GLN A 61 -0.43 40.30 2.18
C GLN A 61 -1.16 39.04 1.70
N THR A 62 -2.14 39.19 0.81
CA THR A 62 -2.84 38.07 0.15
C THR A 62 -1.89 37.23 -0.70
N LYS A 63 -1.08 37.86 -1.58
CA LYS A 63 -0.05 37.14 -2.36
C LYS A 63 0.93 36.37 -1.48
N LYS A 64 1.40 36.97 -0.38
CA LYS A 64 2.29 36.28 0.58
C LYS A 64 1.62 35.08 1.26
N LEU A 65 0.32 35.14 1.55
CA LEU A 65 -0.42 34.02 2.12
C LEU A 65 -0.61 32.90 1.09
N GLU A 66 -0.96 33.24 -0.15
CA GLU A 66 -1.07 32.28 -1.25
C GLU A 66 0.26 31.60 -1.56
N ASP A 67 1.36 32.36 -1.62
CA ASP A 67 2.70 31.80 -1.86
C ASP A 67 3.12 30.87 -0.72
N LYS A 68 2.82 31.22 0.54
CA LYS A 68 3.04 30.34 1.70
C LYS A 68 2.20 29.06 1.60
N ALA A 69 0.94 29.15 1.18
CA ALA A 69 0.08 27.99 0.98
C ALA A 69 0.58 27.08 -0.14
N LYS A 70 1.00 27.66 -1.29
CA LYS A 70 1.61 26.91 -2.40
C LYS A 70 2.89 26.20 -1.97
N LYS A 71 3.78 26.88 -1.23
CA LYS A 71 5.01 26.26 -0.69
C LYS A 71 4.71 25.08 0.25
N LYS A 72 3.72 25.19 1.14
CA LYS A 72 3.29 24.09 2.01
C LYS A 72 2.74 22.90 1.22
N LYS A 73 1.88 23.15 0.23
CA LYS A 73 1.35 22.10 -0.66
C LYS A 73 2.46 21.38 -1.41
N TRP A 74 3.44 22.13 -1.93
CA TRP A 74 4.58 21.55 -2.66
C TRP A 74 5.51 20.73 -1.78
N ALA A 75 5.73 21.17 -0.53
CA ALA A 75 6.46 20.39 0.47
C ALA A 75 5.74 19.08 0.82
N TYR A 76 4.43 19.13 1.00
CA TYR A 76 3.62 17.95 1.27
C TYR A 76 3.63 16.97 0.08
N LEU A 77 3.53 17.48 -1.15
CA LEU A 77 3.59 16.68 -2.37
C LEU A 77 4.94 15.94 -2.51
N ARG A 78 6.06 16.63 -2.19
CA ARG A 78 7.40 16.02 -2.19
C ARG A 78 7.54 14.86 -1.20
N ILE A 79 6.78 14.86 -0.11
CA ILE A 79 6.83 13.79 0.91
C ILE A 79 5.83 12.68 0.57
N LEU A 80 4.60 13.03 0.16
CA LEU A 80 3.56 12.04 -0.12
C LEU A 80 3.89 11.13 -1.29
N ILE A 81 4.46 11.68 -2.38
CA ILE A 81 4.77 10.90 -3.59
C ILE A 81 5.71 9.71 -3.28
N PRO A 82 6.91 9.90 -2.67
CA PRO A 82 7.79 8.78 -2.39
C PRO A 82 7.20 7.80 -1.36
N VAL A 83 6.44 8.29 -0.37
CA VAL A 83 5.76 7.42 0.61
C VAL A 83 4.72 6.51 -0.08
N SER A 84 3.88 7.08 -0.95
CA SER A 84 2.89 6.31 -1.70
C SER A 84 3.53 5.29 -2.65
N LEU A 85 4.66 5.66 -3.27
CA LEU A 85 5.43 4.77 -4.13
C LEU A 85 6.03 3.60 -3.34
N GLY A 86 6.60 3.87 -2.15
CA GLY A 86 7.12 2.84 -1.26
C GLY A 86 6.03 1.85 -0.82
N ILE A 87 4.84 2.35 -0.48
CA ILE A 87 3.70 1.49 -0.12
C ILE A 87 3.30 0.58 -1.29
N LEU A 88 3.26 1.10 -2.52
CA LEU A 88 2.95 0.29 -3.71
C LEU A 88 3.98 -0.82 -3.93
N ILE A 89 5.27 -0.54 -3.74
CA ILE A 89 6.33 -1.55 -3.86
C ILE A 89 6.11 -2.68 -2.84
N VAL A 90 5.86 -2.33 -1.58
CA VAL A 90 5.60 -3.33 -0.51
C VAL A 90 4.36 -4.18 -0.84
N ILE A 91 3.28 -3.56 -1.35
CA ILE A 91 2.07 -4.31 -1.75
C ILE A 91 2.38 -5.27 -2.90
N VAL A 92 3.15 -4.83 -3.90
CA VAL A 92 3.56 -5.69 -5.02
C VAL A 92 4.43 -6.84 -4.54
N GLU A 93 5.41 -6.59 -3.67
CA GLU A 93 6.24 -7.65 -3.08
C GLU A 93 5.41 -8.66 -2.29
N LEU A 94 4.48 -8.19 -1.45
CA LEU A 94 3.56 -9.05 -0.71
C LEU A 94 2.70 -9.90 -1.65
N PHE A 95 2.20 -9.28 -2.73
CA PHE A 95 1.41 -9.98 -3.74
C PHE A 95 2.22 -11.04 -4.48
N LEU A 96 3.46 -10.72 -4.88
CA LEU A 96 4.36 -11.67 -5.51
C LEU A 96 4.72 -12.81 -4.56
N TYR A 97 5.03 -12.52 -3.31
CA TYR A 97 5.28 -13.53 -2.28
C TYR A 97 4.08 -14.45 -2.11
N HIS A 98 2.87 -13.90 -1.98
CA HIS A 98 1.66 -14.70 -1.85
C HIS A 98 1.35 -15.52 -3.11
N ARG A 99 1.68 -15.02 -4.30
CA ARG A 99 1.49 -15.76 -5.55
C ARG A 99 2.51 -16.90 -5.71
N VAL A 100 3.77 -16.65 -5.34
CA VAL A 100 4.83 -17.67 -5.33
C VAL A 100 4.61 -18.72 -4.23
N SER A 101 4.14 -18.34 -3.05
CA SER A 101 3.77 -19.30 -2.00
C SER A 101 2.52 -20.12 -2.34
N ARG A 102 1.73 -19.70 -3.34
CA ARG A 102 0.67 -20.50 -3.96
C ARG A 102 1.16 -21.24 -5.22
N GLN A 103 2.46 -21.47 -5.38
CA GLN A 103 2.90 -22.50 -6.30
C GLN A 103 2.29 -23.80 -5.78
N GLU A 104 1.29 -24.27 -6.52
CA GLU A 104 0.60 -25.53 -6.31
C GLU A 104 1.67 -26.57 -6.00
N VAL A 105 1.60 -27.16 -4.82
CA VAL A 105 2.43 -28.29 -4.44
C VAL A 105 2.28 -29.27 -5.59
N GLU A 106 3.33 -29.44 -6.40
CA GLU A 106 3.32 -30.37 -7.54
C GLU A 106 2.68 -31.65 -7.04
N GLU A 107 1.62 -32.09 -7.72
CA GLU A 107 0.87 -33.28 -7.36
C GLU A 107 1.89 -34.40 -7.15
N PHE A 108 2.10 -34.80 -5.90
CA PHE A 108 3.14 -35.77 -5.57
C PHE A 108 2.78 -37.07 -6.28
N VAL A 109 3.53 -37.41 -7.35
CA VAL A 109 3.28 -38.62 -8.12
C VAL A 109 4.16 -39.74 -7.57
N PRO A 110 3.58 -40.76 -6.90
CA PRO A 110 4.35 -41.86 -6.29
C PRO A 110 5.28 -42.59 -7.27
N SER A 111 4.89 -42.66 -8.54
CA SER A 111 5.66 -43.34 -9.59
C SER A 111 6.90 -42.57 -10.05
N GLN A 112 6.96 -41.26 -9.84
CA GLN A 112 8.11 -40.43 -10.25
C GLN A 112 9.21 -40.40 -9.20
N ASN A 113 8.87 -40.56 -7.92
CA ASN A 113 9.80 -40.52 -6.81
C ASN A 113 9.56 -41.69 -5.84
N PRO A 114 9.92 -42.93 -6.21
CA PRO A 114 9.63 -44.13 -5.42
C PRO A 114 10.25 -44.09 -4.02
N SER A 115 11.46 -43.51 -3.88
CA SER A 115 12.14 -43.37 -2.58
C SER A 115 11.40 -42.44 -1.63
N ALA A 116 10.93 -41.29 -2.12
CA ALA A 116 10.12 -40.36 -1.32
C ALA A 116 8.78 -40.99 -0.95
N PHE A 117 8.19 -41.77 -1.86
CA PHE A 117 6.94 -42.48 -1.59
C PHE A 117 7.10 -43.52 -0.47
N VAL A 118 8.17 -44.32 -0.50
CA VAL A 118 8.46 -45.28 0.58
C VAL A 118 8.60 -44.58 1.94
N LEU A 119 9.27 -43.42 1.99
CA LEU A 119 9.40 -42.64 3.22
C LEU A 119 8.06 -42.11 3.74
N ILE A 120 7.18 -41.65 2.85
CA ILE A 120 5.84 -41.19 3.22
C ILE A 120 5.02 -42.35 3.80
N ILE A 121 5.08 -43.52 3.18
CA ILE A 121 4.37 -44.71 3.67
C ILE A 121 4.96 -45.21 4.98
N ASP A 122 6.29 -45.19 5.13
CA ASP A 122 6.96 -45.55 6.38
C ASP A 122 6.56 -44.63 7.54
N GLN A 123 6.50 -43.32 7.29
CA GLN A 123 6.01 -42.36 8.29
C GLN A 123 4.54 -42.66 8.67
N ALA A 124 3.68 -42.95 7.68
CA ALA A 124 2.29 -43.29 7.95
C ALA A 124 2.14 -44.58 8.78
N ILE A 125 3.00 -45.59 8.56
CA ILE A 125 3.04 -46.80 9.40
C ILE A 125 3.45 -46.47 10.84
N ARG A 126 4.43 -45.59 11.03
CA ARG A 126 4.87 -45.16 12.37
C ARG A 126 3.78 -44.37 13.09
N ASP A 127 3.10 -43.47 12.40
CA ASP A 127 1.98 -42.71 12.96
C ASP A 127 0.80 -43.63 13.33
N TYR A 128 0.49 -44.61 12.47
CA TYR A 128 -0.49 -45.66 12.79
C TYR A 128 -0.08 -46.44 14.05
N ALA A 129 1.17 -46.89 14.12
CA ALA A 129 1.66 -47.65 15.26
C ALA A 129 1.61 -46.84 16.56
N ALA A 130 1.92 -45.53 16.51
CA ALA A 130 1.82 -44.64 17.66
C ALA A 130 0.39 -44.58 18.22
N ASP A 131 -0.62 -44.55 17.34
CA ASP A 131 -2.03 -44.54 17.73
C ASP A 131 -2.56 -45.93 18.18
N HIS A 132 -1.88 -47.00 17.78
CA HIS A 132 -2.30 -48.39 18.02
C HIS A 132 -1.35 -49.16 18.96
N ASN A 133 -0.86 -48.49 20.02
CA ASN A 133 -0.03 -49.10 21.07
C ASN A 133 1.22 -49.82 20.53
N GLY A 134 1.87 -49.26 19.51
CA GLY A 134 3.04 -49.84 18.85
C GLY A 134 2.73 -50.94 17.84
N THR A 135 1.45 -51.17 17.53
CA THR A 135 1.02 -52.20 16.58
C THR A 135 1.00 -51.67 15.16
N VAL A 136 1.76 -52.28 14.26
CA VAL A 136 1.80 -51.92 12.83
C VAL A 136 0.56 -52.47 12.10
N PRO A 137 0.11 -51.83 10.99
CA PRO A 137 -1.12 -52.23 10.31
C PRO A 137 -1.03 -53.65 9.74
N ALA A 138 -2.18 -54.32 9.54
CA ALA A 138 -2.18 -55.63 8.90
C ALA A 138 -1.95 -55.50 7.39
N HIS A 139 -2.51 -54.45 6.78
CA HIS A 139 -2.40 -54.15 5.37
C HIS A 139 -2.11 -52.66 5.16
N LEU A 140 -1.37 -52.30 4.10
CA LEU A 140 -1.15 -50.87 3.77
C LEU A 140 -2.43 -50.10 3.50
N ASN A 141 -3.50 -50.80 3.08
CA ASN A 141 -4.82 -50.19 2.90
C ASN A 141 -5.43 -49.66 4.20
N ASP A 142 -5.00 -50.16 5.36
CA ASP A 142 -5.49 -49.71 6.68
C ASP A 142 -5.02 -48.29 7.01
N LEU A 143 -4.02 -47.78 6.27
CA LEU A 143 -3.50 -46.43 6.40
C LEU A 143 -4.33 -45.40 5.63
N LEU A 144 -5.16 -45.83 4.67
CA LEU A 144 -5.96 -44.93 3.84
C LEU A 144 -6.99 -44.16 4.68
N GLY A 145 -7.18 -42.89 4.35
CA GLY A 145 -8.05 -41.98 5.08
C GLY A 145 -7.27 -41.20 6.12
N LYS A 146 -7.13 -41.73 7.34
CA LYS A 146 -6.57 -40.97 8.48
C LYS A 146 -5.07 -40.67 8.31
N TYR A 147 -4.28 -41.66 7.87
CA TYR A 147 -2.82 -41.54 7.79
C TYR A 147 -2.34 -41.25 6.37
N LEU A 148 -3.12 -41.64 5.36
CA LEU A 148 -2.88 -41.36 3.95
C LEU A 148 -4.14 -40.77 3.32
N PRO A 149 -4.18 -39.43 3.09
CA PRO A 149 -5.31 -38.78 2.44
C PRO A 149 -5.56 -39.36 1.03
N PRO A 150 -6.80 -39.75 0.70
CA PRO A 150 -7.13 -40.36 -0.59
C PRO A 150 -6.91 -39.42 -1.79
N GLU A 151 -6.81 -38.10 -1.54
CA GLU A 151 -6.47 -37.10 -2.55
C GLU A 151 -5.00 -37.18 -2.98
N ARG A 152 -4.12 -37.75 -2.14
CA ARG A 152 -2.67 -37.82 -2.38
C ARG A 152 -2.15 -39.22 -2.70
N VAL A 153 -2.78 -40.26 -2.14
CA VAL A 153 -2.35 -41.65 -2.33
C VAL A 153 -3.58 -42.52 -2.60
N LYS A 154 -3.64 -43.13 -3.78
CA LYS A 154 -4.69 -44.06 -4.16
C LYS A 154 -4.30 -45.48 -3.78
N ARG A 155 -5.29 -46.37 -3.66
CA ARG A 155 -5.04 -47.80 -3.41
C ARG A 155 -4.11 -48.42 -4.47
N SER A 156 -4.26 -48.03 -5.74
CA SER A 156 -3.40 -48.48 -6.84
C SER A 156 -1.93 -48.15 -6.62
N ASP A 157 -1.64 -47.03 -5.96
CA ASP A 157 -0.27 -46.58 -5.73
C ASP A 157 0.42 -47.46 -4.68
N LEU A 158 -0.33 -48.03 -3.74
CA LEU A 158 0.21 -48.96 -2.74
C LEU A 158 0.62 -50.31 -3.34
N GLU A 159 0.08 -50.67 -4.51
CA GLU A 159 0.40 -51.94 -5.19
C GLU A 159 1.85 -51.98 -5.70
N VAL A 160 2.48 -50.82 -5.88
CA VAL A 160 3.89 -50.70 -6.25
C VAL A 160 4.82 -51.01 -5.07
N LEU A 161 4.28 -51.20 -3.87
CA LEU A 161 5.04 -51.55 -2.67
C LEU A 161 4.88 -53.03 -2.32
N THR A 162 5.93 -53.57 -1.71
CA THR A 162 5.94 -54.87 -1.05
C THR A 162 6.02 -54.62 0.44
N TYR A 163 4.94 -54.95 1.15
CA TYR A 163 4.84 -54.85 2.59
C TYR A 163 4.75 -56.25 3.18
N LEU A 164 5.65 -56.56 4.12
CA LEU A 164 5.64 -57.82 4.86
C LEU A 164 5.69 -57.53 6.35
N ARG A 165 4.57 -57.76 7.03
CA ARG A 165 4.53 -57.70 8.49
C ARG A 165 5.21 -58.95 9.07
N ARG A 166 6.29 -58.76 9.83
CA ARG A 166 7.02 -59.85 10.50
C ARG A 166 6.49 -60.13 11.90
N SER A 167 6.04 -59.10 12.61
CA SER A 167 5.50 -59.22 13.96
C SER A 167 4.46 -58.12 14.24
N PRO A 168 3.81 -58.08 15.42
CA PRO A 168 2.92 -56.99 15.77
C PRO A 168 3.56 -55.60 15.69
N SER A 169 4.89 -55.49 15.86
CA SER A 169 5.64 -54.24 15.91
C SER A 169 6.75 -54.12 14.84
N SER A 170 6.88 -55.10 13.94
CA SER A 170 7.96 -55.15 12.95
C SER A 170 7.41 -55.47 11.56
N TYR A 171 7.96 -54.79 10.55
CA TYR A 171 7.60 -54.93 9.14
C TYR A 171 8.81 -54.71 8.25
N ASP A 172 8.74 -55.21 7.03
CA ASP A 172 9.60 -54.82 5.92
C ASP A 172 8.75 -54.04 4.91
N LEU A 173 9.24 -52.89 4.47
CA LEU A 173 8.64 -52.10 3.40
C LEU A 173 9.65 -51.90 2.27
N ARG A 174 9.25 -52.22 1.03
CA ARG A 174 10.10 -52.09 -0.17
C ARG A 174 9.30 -51.56 -1.35
N ALA A 175 9.89 -50.73 -2.20
CA ALA A 175 9.31 -50.45 -3.51
C ALA A 175 9.63 -51.60 -4.50
N LYS A 176 8.63 -52.05 -5.24
CA LYS A 176 8.85 -52.89 -6.44
C LYS A 176 9.59 -52.03 -7.45
N ARG A 177 10.68 -52.54 -8.06
CA ARG A 177 11.48 -51.80 -9.03
C ARG A 177 10.59 -51.30 -10.18
N LEU A 178 10.23 -50.03 -10.14
CA LEU A 178 9.75 -49.29 -11.30
C LEU A 178 11.00 -48.84 -12.06
N THR A 179 11.42 -49.66 -13.03
CA THR A 179 12.35 -49.37 -14.14
C THR A 179 13.49 -48.35 -13.92
N ASN A 180 14.75 -48.87 -14.01
CA ASN A 180 16.01 -48.14 -14.23
C ASN A 180 16.53 -47.18 -13.13
N ASP A 181 16.04 -47.26 -11.90
CA ASP A 181 16.66 -46.53 -10.78
C ASP A 181 17.87 -47.32 -10.21
N PRO A 182 19.09 -46.74 -10.17
CA PRO A 182 20.30 -47.39 -9.64
C PRO A 182 20.30 -47.60 -8.12
N MET A 183 19.26 -47.17 -7.41
CA MET A 183 19.26 -47.17 -5.95
C MET A 183 19.06 -48.58 -5.34
N PRO A 184 19.85 -48.97 -4.31
CA PRO A 184 19.68 -50.25 -3.63
C PRO A 184 18.35 -50.32 -2.86
N PRO A 185 17.79 -51.52 -2.62
CA PRO A 185 16.56 -51.68 -1.86
C PRO A 185 16.74 -51.13 -0.44
N PHE A 186 15.81 -50.28 -0.02
CA PHE A 186 15.65 -49.88 1.38
C PHE A 186 14.88 -50.97 2.13
N VAL A 187 15.35 -51.34 3.30
CA VAL A 187 14.62 -52.18 4.24
C VAL A 187 14.47 -51.41 5.54
N PHE A 188 13.23 -51.06 5.86
CA PHE A 188 12.88 -50.51 7.16
C PHE A 188 12.70 -51.69 8.11
N THR A 189 13.39 -51.67 9.25
CA THR A 189 13.34 -52.68 10.30
C THR A 189 13.07 -52.03 11.65
N ASP A 190 12.84 -52.84 12.68
CA ASP A 190 12.72 -52.42 14.07
C ASP A 190 13.98 -51.73 14.63
N LYS A 191 15.13 -51.91 13.96
CA LYS A 191 16.43 -51.33 14.34
C LYS A 191 16.84 -50.12 13.50
N GLY A 192 16.05 -49.74 12.50
CA GLY A 192 16.33 -48.61 11.62
C GLY A 192 16.28 -48.97 10.13
N VAL A 193 16.89 -48.11 9.30
CA VAL A 193 16.91 -48.24 7.84
C VAL A 193 18.20 -48.93 7.40
N GLU A 194 18.07 -50.09 6.76
CA GLU A 194 19.19 -50.77 6.11
C GLU A 194 19.21 -50.43 4.61
N MET A 195 20.34 -49.90 4.13
CA MET A 195 20.59 -49.69 2.70
C MET A 195 21.46 -50.83 2.16
N GLY A 196 20.96 -51.59 1.18
CA GLY A 196 21.78 -52.53 0.40
C GLY A 196 21.87 -53.97 0.89
N GLY A 197 20.85 -54.51 1.56
CA GLY A 197 20.87 -55.89 2.05
C GLY A 197 20.91 -56.95 0.93
N GLN A 198 22.04 -57.66 0.80
CA GLN A 198 22.12 -58.95 0.13
C GLN A 198 21.35 -60.00 0.93
N PHE A 199 20.53 -60.79 0.24
CA PHE A 199 19.84 -61.92 0.83
C PHE A 199 20.78 -63.12 0.96
N ARG A 200 20.80 -63.73 2.14
CA ARG A 200 21.03 -65.16 2.32
C ARG A 200 19.83 -65.76 3.03
#